data_AF-A0A7T7HCJ5-F1
#
_entry.id   AF-A0A7T7HCJ5-F1
#
_cell.length_a   1.000
_cell.length_b   1.000
_cell.length_c   1.000
_cell.angle_alpha   90.00
_cell.angle_beta   90.00
_cell.angle_gamma   90.00
#
_symmetry.space_group_name_H-M   'P 1'
#
loop_
_entity.id
_entity.type
_entity.pdbx_description
1 polymer ?
#
loop_
_entity_poly.entity_id
_entity_poly.type
_entity_poly.pdbx_seq_one_letter_code
_entity_poly.pdbx_strand_id
1 'polypeptide(L)'
;MKTCNIIIYILSLISLYNCSSKDTKKANEVIKIIPSESIDTYIKHPNKDDSLCNRDIARAKRDLNKYPKIYVQIFGEISCCKIYNEELEKLAIKKGYTLIHEEISDVLHPKQMQGCYSAYVKSIMQQRLGENYLKKLESEADSLLIENIKNKNRIVSIYKLEDNQKPYLIKKGEVIREEYIPEIKTGLKLKQNIGNYLFLDLQFIINKKGKIHDLEVTNWVNEYPENEKYRKQLEKIAKETMLKNYNNWHPGNYNGNLVSVENSFRITFK
;
A
#
# COMPACT_ATOMS: atom_id res chain seq x y z
N MET A 1 31.28 17.82 -65.91
CA MET A 1 29.79 17.82 -65.98
C MET A 1 29.25 16.92 -64.89
N LYS A 2 28.18 17.34 -64.20
CA LYS A 2 27.50 16.73 -63.03
C LYS A 2 27.99 17.16 -61.64
N THR A 3 27.98 18.47 -61.39
CA THR A 3 27.63 19.05 -60.09
C THR A 3 26.12 19.30 -60.07
N CYS A 4 25.34 18.32 -59.65
CA CYS A 4 23.91 18.51 -59.34
C CYS A 4 23.44 17.26 -58.60
N ASN A 5 23.53 17.25 -57.26
CA ASN A 5 22.80 16.35 -56.34
C ASN A 5 23.16 16.52 -54.85
N ILE A 6 23.72 17.67 -54.43
CA ILE A 6 24.01 17.94 -53.00
C ILE A 6 23.06 19.01 -52.40
N ILE A 7 22.17 19.60 -53.20
CA ILE A 7 21.22 20.64 -52.73
C ILE A 7 19.86 20.06 -52.31
N ILE A 8 19.51 18.83 -52.72
CA ILE A 8 18.22 18.21 -52.41
C ILE A 8 18.18 17.60 -50.99
N TYR A 9 19.33 17.23 -50.41
CA TYR A 9 19.38 16.63 -49.07
C TYR A 9 19.39 17.63 -47.91
N ILE A 10 19.58 18.93 -48.17
CA ILE A 10 19.54 19.98 -47.13
C ILE A 10 18.11 20.54 -46.96
N LEU A 11 17.24 20.38 -47.97
CA LEU A 11 15.84 20.81 -47.90
C LEU A 11 14.90 19.79 -47.23
N SER A 12 15.33 18.54 -47.02
CA SER A 12 14.55 17.50 -46.31
C SER A 12 14.79 17.45 -44.80
N LEU A 13 15.71 18.26 -44.26
CA LEU A 13 16.06 18.28 -42.83
C LEU A 13 15.44 19.45 -42.04
N ILE A 14 14.68 20.33 -42.69
CA ILE A 14 14.04 21.51 -42.06
C ILE A 14 12.55 21.26 -41.74
N SER A 15 11.98 20.12 -42.14
CA SER A 15 10.58 19.76 -41.86
C SER A 15 10.31 19.08 -40.50
N LEU A 16 11.32 18.95 -39.63
CA LEU A 16 11.15 18.38 -38.27
C LEU A 16 11.23 19.40 -37.12
N TYR A 17 11.30 20.70 -37.41
CA TYR A 17 11.26 21.77 -36.38
C TYR A 17 10.06 22.71 -36.56
N ASN A 18 8.86 22.14 -36.60
CA ASN A 18 7.63 22.92 -36.43
C ASN A 18 6.61 22.17 -35.55
N CYS A 19 7.02 21.88 -34.32
CA CYS A 19 6.05 21.71 -33.22
C CYS A 19 5.52 23.10 -32.86
N SER A 20 4.59 23.58 -33.68
CA SER A 20 3.71 24.70 -33.33
C SER A 20 2.95 24.29 -32.07
N SER A 21 3.30 24.90 -30.94
CA SER A 21 2.51 24.89 -29.71
C SER A 21 1.22 25.68 -29.94
N LYS A 22 0.30 25.10 -30.70
CA LYS A 22 -1.11 25.37 -30.49
C LYS A 22 -1.53 24.47 -29.35
N ASP A 23 -1.29 24.96 -28.13
CA ASP A 23 -2.03 24.54 -26.95
C ASP A 23 -3.51 24.79 -27.22
N THR A 24 -4.16 23.82 -27.85
CA THR A 24 -5.59 23.60 -27.64
C THR A 24 -5.74 23.28 -26.17
N LYS A 25 -5.92 24.32 -25.37
CA LYS A 25 -6.71 24.25 -24.15
C LYS A 25 -8.10 23.75 -24.55
N LYS A 26 -8.23 22.44 -24.77
CA LYS A 26 -9.48 21.76 -24.47
C LYS A 26 -9.64 22.01 -22.98
N ALA A 27 -10.55 22.92 -22.68
CA ALA A 27 -11.06 23.12 -21.34
C ALA A 27 -11.22 21.74 -20.73
N ASN A 28 -10.66 21.56 -19.53
CA ASN A 28 -11.03 20.46 -18.66
C ASN A 28 -12.56 20.47 -18.62
N GLU A 29 -13.20 19.62 -19.41
CA GLU A 29 -14.56 19.23 -19.14
C GLU A 29 -14.47 18.62 -17.76
N VAL A 30 -14.88 19.42 -16.78
CA VAL A 30 -15.25 18.92 -15.48
C VAL A 30 -16.32 17.90 -15.79
N ILE A 31 -15.92 16.63 -15.88
CA ILE A 31 -16.84 15.51 -15.93
C ILE A 31 -17.68 15.71 -14.68
N LYS A 32 -18.91 16.21 -14.88
CA LYS A 32 -19.91 16.22 -13.82
C LYS A 32 -19.99 14.78 -13.38
N ILE A 33 -19.44 14.49 -12.20
CA ILE A 33 -19.69 13.24 -11.50
C ILE A 33 -21.16 13.36 -11.09
N ILE A 34 -22.03 12.98 -12.02
CA ILE A 34 -23.42 12.62 -11.73
C ILE A 34 -23.32 11.62 -10.57
N PRO A 35 -24.18 11.70 -9.53
CA PRO A 35 -24.13 10.73 -8.44
C PRO A 35 -24.13 9.34 -9.05
N SER A 36 -22.98 8.68 -8.97
CA SER A 36 -22.81 7.37 -9.58
C SER A 36 -23.82 6.48 -8.89
N GLU A 37 -24.73 5.89 -9.66
CA GLU A 37 -25.60 4.83 -9.18
C GLU A 37 -24.79 3.89 -8.28
N SER A 38 -25.33 3.53 -7.10
CA SER A 38 -24.58 2.65 -6.21
C SER A 38 -24.28 1.34 -6.93
N ILE A 39 -23.07 0.81 -6.75
CA ILE A 39 -22.65 -0.44 -7.40
C ILE A 39 -23.68 -1.57 -7.16
N ASP A 40 -24.25 -1.63 -5.95
CA ASP A 40 -25.27 -2.62 -5.55
C ASP A 40 -26.57 -2.52 -6.37
N THR A 41 -26.89 -1.34 -6.90
CA THR A 41 -28.05 -1.14 -7.80
C THR A 41 -27.65 -1.36 -9.25
N TYR A 42 -26.49 -0.82 -9.66
CA TYR A 42 -25.98 -0.87 -11.03
C TYR A 42 -25.84 -2.30 -11.56
N ILE A 43 -25.33 -3.23 -10.74
CA ILE A 43 -25.13 -4.63 -11.14
C ILE A 43 -26.43 -5.38 -11.51
N LYS A 44 -27.60 -4.84 -11.15
CA LYS A 44 -28.89 -5.44 -11.52
C LYS A 44 -29.20 -5.20 -13.00
N HIS A 45 -28.81 -4.04 -13.53
CA HIS A 45 -29.04 -3.63 -14.91
C HIS A 45 -27.85 -2.82 -15.44
N PRO A 46 -26.65 -3.43 -15.56
CA PRO A 46 -25.46 -2.72 -16.01
C PRO A 46 -25.64 -2.22 -17.44
N ASN A 47 -24.97 -1.11 -17.78
CA ASN A 47 -24.98 -0.62 -19.15
C ASN A 47 -24.42 -1.70 -20.10
N LYS A 48 -25.09 -1.95 -21.23
CA LYS A 48 -24.66 -2.94 -22.22
C LYS A 48 -23.27 -2.65 -22.80
N ASP A 49 -22.88 -1.37 -22.85
CA ASP A 49 -21.58 -0.93 -23.35
C ASP A 49 -20.47 -1.00 -22.28
N ASP A 50 -20.82 -1.24 -21.01
CA ASP A 50 -19.86 -1.41 -19.92
C ASP A 50 -19.25 -2.81 -19.97
N SER A 51 -18.29 -2.98 -20.88
CA SER A 51 -17.63 -4.26 -21.12
C SER A 51 -16.89 -4.80 -19.89
N LEU A 52 -16.43 -3.93 -18.99
CA LEU A 52 -15.77 -4.30 -17.75
C LEU A 52 -16.76 -4.97 -16.80
N CYS A 53 -17.82 -4.23 -16.42
CA CYS A 53 -18.80 -4.73 -15.47
C CYS A 53 -19.51 -5.99 -15.98
N ASN A 54 -19.85 -6.03 -17.28
CA ASN A 54 -20.50 -7.19 -17.88
C ASN A 54 -19.61 -8.44 -17.85
N ARG A 55 -18.31 -8.28 -18.13
CA ARG A 55 -17.34 -9.39 -18.03
C ARG A 55 -17.20 -9.88 -16.60
N ASP A 56 -17.16 -8.97 -15.64
CA ASP A 56 -17.00 -9.28 -14.22
C ASP A 56 -18.24 -10.01 -13.67
N ILE A 57 -19.44 -9.58 -14.03
CA ILE A 57 -20.69 -10.29 -13.68
C ILE A 57 -20.71 -11.68 -14.33
N ALA A 58 -20.30 -11.81 -15.60
CA ALA A 58 -20.24 -13.11 -16.26
C ALA A 58 -19.23 -14.06 -15.59
N ARG A 59 -18.09 -13.53 -15.15
CA ARG A 59 -17.10 -14.28 -14.34
C ARG A 59 -17.69 -14.69 -12.98
N ALA A 60 -18.30 -13.75 -12.26
CA ALA A 60 -18.92 -14.02 -10.96
C ALA A 60 -19.96 -15.14 -11.05
N LYS A 61 -20.82 -15.13 -12.07
CA LYS A 61 -21.80 -16.20 -12.31
C LYS A 61 -21.14 -17.58 -12.48
N ARG A 62 -20.05 -17.68 -13.26
CA ARG A 62 -19.32 -18.94 -13.43
C ARG A 62 -18.72 -19.43 -12.11
N ASP A 63 -18.08 -18.53 -11.36
CA ASP A 63 -17.47 -18.88 -10.08
C ASP A 63 -18.51 -19.29 -9.04
N LEU A 64 -19.66 -18.59 -8.98
CA LEU A 64 -20.77 -18.90 -8.07
C LEU A 64 -21.47 -20.23 -8.36
N ASN A 65 -21.34 -20.74 -9.58
CA ASN A 65 -21.80 -22.09 -9.95
C ASN A 65 -20.79 -23.17 -9.53
N LYS A 66 -19.50 -22.83 -9.51
CA LYS A 66 -18.42 -23.75 -9.13
C LYS A 66 -18.20 -23.81 -7.61
N TYR A 67 -18.30 -22.68 -6.93
CA TYR A 67 -17.96 -22.54 -5.52
C TYR A 67 -19.21 -22.17 -4.71
N PRO A 68 -19.57 -22.95 -3.67
CA PRO A 68 -20.76 -22.69 -2.87
C PRO A 68 -20.61 -21.45 -1.98
N LYS A 69 -19.39 -21.19 -1.50
CA LYS A 69 -19.03 -20.02 -0.67
C LYS A 69 -17.82 -19.32 -1.27
N ILE A 70 -17.95 -18.02 -1.53
CA ILE A 70 -16.86 -17.18 -2.03
C ILE A 70 -16.68 -16.02 -1.08
N TYR A 71 -15.43 -15.72 -0.73
CA TYR A 71 -15.04 -14.48 -0.08
C TYR A 71 -14.15 -13.71 -1.05
N VAL A 72 -14.56 -12.48 -1.38
CA VAL A 72 -13.82 -11.63 -2.32
C VAL A 72 -12.96 -10.66 -1.54
N GLN A 73 -11.66 -10.68 -1.80
CA GLN A 73 -10.69 -9.72 -1.27
C GLN A 73 -10.37 -8.71 -2.35
N ILE A 74 -10.63 -7.45 -2.05
CA ILE A 74 -10.43 -6.34 -2.99
C ILE A 74 -9.03 -5.76 -2.75
N PHE A 75 -8.26 -5.63 -3.83
CA PHE A 75 -6.95 -4.98 -3.84
C PHE A 75 -7.03 -3.70 -4.69
N GLY A 76 -6.53 -2.58 -4.17
CA GLY A 76 -6.50 -1.25 -4.81
C GLY A 76 -5.94 -0.20 -3.85
N GLU A 77 -5.62 1.00 -4.34
CA GLU A 77 -4.92 2.04 -3.55
C GLU A 77 -5.72 2.50 -2.31
N ILE A 78 -7.06 2.42 -2.38
CA ILE A 78 -7.97 2.86 -1.30
C ILE A 78 -8.39 1.70 -0.36
N SER A 79 -8.33 0.44 -0.82
CA SER A 79 -8.76 -0.72 -0.03
C SER A 79 -7.56 -1.53 0.47
N CYS A 80 -6.64 -0.88 1.18
CA CYS A 80 -5.53 -1.63 1.78
C CYS A 80 -6.02 -2.48 2.97
N CYS A 81 -5.33 -3.61 3.16
CA CYS A 81 -5.71 -4.75 3.98
C CYS A 81 -6.13 -4.38 5.41
N LYS A 82 -7.29 -4.88 5.86
CA LYS A 82 -7.71 -4.72 7.26
C LYS A 82 -6.67 -5.35 8.19
N ILE A 83 -6.56 -4.82 9.40
CA ILE A 83 -5.61 -5.30 10.43
C ILE A 83 -5.71 -6.81 10.68
N TYR A 84 -6.93 -7.36 10.61
CA TYR A 84 -7.24 -8.78 10.81
C TYR A 84 -7.30 -9.60 9.50
N ASN A 85 -6.78 -9.11 8.37
CA ASN A 85 -6.87 -9.83 7.09
C ASN A 85 -6.25 -11.24 7.13
N GLU A 86 -5.12 -11.42 7.82
CA GLU A 86 -4.50 -12.74 7.93
C GLU A 86 -5.37 -13.74 8.71
N GLU A 87 -6.01 -13.28 9.79
CA GLU A 87 -6.99 -14.07 10.53
C GLU A 87 -8.24 -14.35 9.68
N LEU A 88 -8.67 -13.37 8.88
CA LEU A 88 -9.83 -13.48 8.01
C LEU A 88 -9.63 -14.50 6.90
N GLU A 89 -8.50 -14.48 6.21
CA GLU A 89 -8.16 -15.44 5.16
C GLU A 89 -8.12 -16.87 5.72
N LYS A 90 -7.43 -17.07 6.85
CA LYS A 90 -7.35 -18.38 7.53
C LYS A 90 -8.75 -18.86 7.98
N LEU A 91 -9.55 -17.96 8.53
CA LEU A 91 -10.91 -18.27 8.99
C LEU A 91 -11.84 -18.60 7.81
N ALA A 92 -11.76 -17.84 6.72
CA ALA A 92 -12.54 -18.06 5.51
C ALA A 92 -12.23 -19.44 4.92
N ILE A 93 -10.95 -19.79 4.75
CA ILE A 93 -10.53 -21.11 4.28
C ILE A 93 -11.06 -22.21 5.21
N LYS A 94 -10.90 -22.05 6.53
CA LYS A 94 -11.40 -23.02 7.53
C LYS A 94 -12.92 -23.21 7.46
N LYS A 95 -13.68 -22.17 7.13
CA LYS A 95 -15.15 -22.21 6.95
C LYS A 95 -15.60 -22.65 5.56
N GLY A 96 -14.65 -23.04 4.70
CA GLY A 96 -14.90 -23.57 3.36
C GLY A 96 -15.20 -22.49 2.31
N TYR A 97 -14.77 -21.25 2.53
CA TYR A 97 -14.82 -20.21 1.49
C TYR A 97 -13.68 -20.39 0.49
N THR A 98 -13.99 -20.18 -0.78
CA THR A 98 -12.98 -19.94 -1.81
C THR A 98 -12.60 -18.46 -1.77
N LEU A 99 -11.31 -18.18 -1.58
CA LEU A 99 -10.78 -16.82 -1.65
C LEU A 99 -10.59 -16.43 -3.12
N ILE A 100 -11.16 -15.29 -3.51
CA ILE A 100 -10.97 -14.73 -4.85
C ILE A 100 -10.54 -13.28 -4.71
N HIS A 101 -9.52 -12.90 -5.47
CA HIS A 101 -9.00 -11.55 -5.49
C HIS A 101 -9.64 -10.77 -6.64
N GLU A 102 -10.09 -9.55 -6.35
CA GLU A 102 -10.51 -8.55 -7.33
C GLU A 102 -9.58 -7.36 -7.21
N GLU A 103 -8.93 -6.99 -8.30
CA GLU A 103 -8.11 -5.79 -8.39
C GLU A 103 -8.96 -4.65 -8.93
N ILE A 104 -8.93 -3.51 -8.24
CA ILE A 104 -9.61 -2.27 -8.62
C ILE A 104 -8.53 -1.26 -8.98
N SER A 105 -8.65 -0.69 -10.18
CA SER A 105 -7.73 0.33 -10.70
C SER A 105 -8.11 1.72 -10.20
N ASP A 106 -7.11 2.55 -9.93
CA ASP A 106 -7.29 3.96 -9.62
C ASP A 106 -7.60 4.79 -10.88
N VAL A 107 -7.47 4.19 -12.06
CA VAL A 107 -7.84 4.79 -13.34
C VAL A 107 -9.32 4.55 -13.63
N LEU A 108 -10.11 5.61 -13.54
CA LEU A 108 -11.52 5.58 -13.94
C LEU A 108 -11.65 5.73 -15.46
N HIS A 109 -12.10 4.67 -16.13
CA HIS A 109 -12.44 4.74 -17.53
C HIS A 109 -13.89 5.21 -17.72
N PRO A 110 -14.16 6.20 -18.60
CA PRO A 110 -15.51 6.66 -18.84
C PRO A 110 -16.44 5.51 -19.22
N LYS A 111 -17.64 5.48 -18.61
CA LYS A 111 -18.68 4.45 -18.82
C LYS A 111 -18.32 3.03 -18.35
N GLN A 112 -17.21 2.84 -17.63
CA GLN A 112 -16.87 1.56 -17.01
C GLN A 112 -17.00 1.64 -15.50
N MET A 113 -17.79 0.73 -14.94
CA MET A 113 -17.93 0.57 -13.50
C MET A 113 -17.00 -0.56 -13.02
N GLN A 114 -16.19 -0.27 -12.01
CA GLN A 114 -15.33 -1.25 -11.35
C GLN A 114 -16.01 -1.85 -10.11
N GLY A 115 -15.56 -3.00 -9.62
CA GLY A 115 -16.12 -3.65 -8.42
C GLY A 115 -17.39 -4.47 -8.68
N CYS A 116 -17.78 -4.66 -9.95
CA CYS A 116 -18.97 -5.42 -10.29
C CYS A 116 -18.85 -6.91 -9.90
N TYR A 117 -17.64 -7.48 -9.87
CA TYR A 117 -17.44 -8.87 -9.45
C TYR A 117 -17.76 -9.03 -7.96
N SER A 118 -17.09 -8.29 -7.08
CA SER A 118 -17.33 -8.36 -5.62
C SER A 118 -18.76 -8.01 -5.26
N ALA A 119 -19.36 -6.98 -5.86
CA ALA A 119 -20.73 -6.59 -5.60
C ALA A 119 -21.72 -7.71 -5.98
N TYR A 120 -21.54 -8.32 -7.15
CA TYR A 120 -22.40 -9.42 -7.60
C TYR A 120 -22.25 -10.67 -6.72
N VAL A 121 -21.01 -11.08 -6.42
CA VAL A 121 -20.73 -12.21 -5.51
C VAL A 121 -21.33 -11.93 -4.13
N LYS A 122 -21.14 -10.72 -3.59
CA LYS A 122 -21.68 -10.32 -2.30
C LYS A 122 -23.19 -10.45 -2.26
N SER A 123 -23.90 -9.94 -3.28
CA SER A 123 -25.36 -10.04 -3.37
C SER A 123 -25.85 -11.49 -3.30
N ILE A 124 -25.23 -12.39 -4.08
CA ILE A 124 -25.60 -13.81 -4.08
C ILE A 124 -25.22 -14.51 -2.77
N MET A 125 -24.07 -14.19 -2.18
CA MET A 125 -23.68 -14.72 -0.88
C MET A 125 -24.60 -14.26 0.25
N GLN A 126 -25.10 -13.02 0.22
CA GLN A 126 -26.11 -12.55 1.18
C GLN A 126 -27.40 -13.37 1.09
N GLN A 127 -27.84 -13.73 -0.13
CA GLN A 127 -29.00 -14.60 -0.31
C GLN A 127 -28.75 -16.02 0.22
N ARG A 128 -27.55 -16.57 0.00
CA ARG A 128 -27.21 -17.95 0.42
C ARG A 128 -26.89 -18.09 1.91
N LEU A 129 -26.23 -17.10 2.51
CA LEU A 129 -25.62 -17.18 3.85
C LEU A 129 -26.22 -16.19 4.85
N GLY A 130 -27.17 -15.37 4.40
CA GLY A 130 -27.80 -14.30 5.17
C GLY A 130 -27.07 -12.96 5.02
N GLU A 131 -27.81 -11.86 5.20
CA GLU A 131 -27.34 -10.49 4.95
C GLU A 131 -26.06 -10.12 5.72
N ASN A 132 -25.89 -10.71 6.91
CA ASN A 132 -24.80 -10.41 7.83
C ASN A 132 -23.58 -11.34 7.71
N TYR A 133 -23.49 -12.19 6.68
CA TYR A 133 -22.44 -13.21 6.61
C TYR A 133 -21.01 -12.61 6.65
N LEU A 134 -20.76 -11.52 5.93
CA LEU A 134 -19.45 -10.82 5.96
C LEU A 134 -19.18 -10.23 7.33
N LYS A 135 -20.13 -9.50 7.91
CA LYS A 135 -19.96 -8.88 9.23
C LYS A 135 -19.65 -9.92 10.32
N LYS A 136 -20.30 -11.08 10.27
CA LYS A 136 -20.01 -12.20 11.18
C LYS A 136 -18.58 -12.72 10.97
N LEU A 137 -18.19 -12.97 9.71
CA LEU A 137 -16.86 -13.46 9.38
C LEU A 137 -15.75 -12.48 9.82
N GLU A 138 -15.95 -11.19 9.57
CA GLU A 138 -15.02 -10.12 9.96
C GLU A 138 -14.94 -9.94 11.48
N SER A 139 -16.07 -9.97 12.18
CA SER A 139 -16.09 -9.89 13.65
C SER A 139 -15.40 -11.08 14.31
N GLU A 140 -15.55 -12.28 13.74
CA GLU A 140 -14.83 -13.46 14.20
C GLU A 140 -13.33 -13.35 13.92
N ALA A 141 -12.93 -12.84 12.75
CA ALA A 141 -11.52 -12.60 12.41
C ALA A 141 -10.88 -11.56 13.34
N ASP A 142 -11.58 -10.46 13.64
CA ASP A 142 -11.11 -9.45 14.58
C ASP A 142 -10.95 -10.00 16.00
N SER A 143 -11.90 -10.83 16.44
CA SER A 143 -11.81 -11.52 17.73
C SER A 143 -10.59 -12.45 17.79
N LEU A 144 -10.32 -13.18 16.70
CA LEU A 144 -9.13 -14.03 16.58
C LEU A 144 -7.84 -13.22 16.58
N LEU A 145 -7.83 -12.04 15.96
CA LEU A 145 -6.68 -11.14 16.01
C LEU A 145 -6.40 -10.73 17.47
N ILE A 146 -7.43 -10.29 18.20
CA ILE A 146 -7.30 -9.92 19.61
C ILE A 146 -6.77 -11.10 20.44
N GLU A 147 -7.28 -12.31 20.21
CA GLU A 147 -6.79 -13.52 20.88
C GLU A 147 -5.32 -13.78 20.55
N ASN A 148 -4.93 -13.70 19.28
CA ASN A 148 -3.54 -13.90 18.84
C ASN A 148 -2.61 -12.81 19.40
N ILE A 149 -3.07 -11.56 19.51
CA ILE A 149 -2.33 -10.48 20.17
C ILE A 149 -2.07 -10.88 21.62
N LYS A 150 -3.09 -11.31 22.36
CA LYS A 150 -2.97 -11.68 23.78
C LYS A 150 -2.08 -12.90 24.00
N ASN A 151 -2.36 -13.98 23.28
CA ASN A 151 -1.86 -15.31 23.60
C ASN A 151 -0.63 -15.73 22.78
N LYS A 152 -0.44 -15.15 21.60
CA LYS A 152 0.64 -15.54 20.66
C LYS A 152 1.58 -14.39 20.32
N ASN A 153 1.42 -13.25 20.97
CA ASN A 153 2.20 -12.03 20.69
C ASN A 153 2.21 -11.66 19.20
N ARG A 154 1.05 -11.77 18.54
CA ARG A 154 0.88 -11.33 17.14
C ARG A 154 1.41 -9.91 16.96
N ILE A 155 2.35 -9.75 16.03
CA ILE A 155 2.91 -8.45 15.62
C ILE A 155 1.98 -7.82 14.60
N VAL A 156 1.74 -6.52 14.65
CA VAL A 156 0.91 -5.79 13.69
C VAL A 156 1.74 -4.74 12.97
N SER A 157 1.51 -4.55 11.67
CA SER A 157 2.16 -3.46 10.92
C SER A 157 1.64 -2.08 11.37
N ILE A 158 2.53 -1.12 11.57
CA ILE A 158 2.18 0.26 11.92
C ILE A 158 1.18 0.89 10.94
N TYR A 159 1.23 0.50 9.66
CA TYR A 159 0.35 1.02 8.61
C TYR A 159 -1.10 0.52 8.70
N LYS A 160 -1.37 -0.50 9.52
CA LYS A 160 -2.71 -1.06 9.75
C LYS A 160 -3.37 -0.54 11.03
N LEU A 161 -2.70 0.35 11.76
CA LEU A 161 -3.22 0.96 12.98
C LEU A 161 -3.73 2.37 12.70
N GLU A 162 -4.80 2.75 13.39
CA GLU A 162 -5.26 4.14 13.41
C GLU A 162 -4.24 5.05 14.12
N ASP A 163 -4.24 6.35 13.85
CA ASP A 163 -3.23 7.26 14.41
C ASP A 163 -3.21 7.31 15.94
N ASN A 164 -4.36 7.15 16.59
CA ASN A 164 -4.47 7.07 18.06
C ASN A 164 -4.06 5.69 18.62
N GLN A 165 -3.85 4.70 17.76
CA GLN A 165 -3.45 3.34 18.09
C GLN A 165 -1.95 3.10 17.84
N LYS A 166 -1.32 3.92 17.00
CA LYS A 166 0.10 3.82 16.66
C LYS A 166 1.01 4.03 17.88
N PRO A 167 2.13 3.29 17.97
CA PRO A 167 3.16 3.59 18.96
C PRO A 167 3.78 4.95 18.66
N TYR A 168 4.26 5.64 19.69
CA TYR A 168 4.98 6.90 19.52
C TYR A 168 6.26 6.93 20.35
N LEU A 169 7.28 7.59 19.82
CA LEU A 169 8.59 7.66 20.42
C LEU A 169 8.57 8.67 21.58
N ILE A 170 9.21 8.30 22.70
CA ILE A 170 9.40 9.19 23.84
C ILE A 170 10.89 9.50 23.96
N LYS A 171 11.28 10.72 23.61
CA LYS A 171 12.69 11.15 23.61
C LYS A 171 12.84 12.39 24.47
N LYS A 172 13.68 12.31 25.52
CA LYS A 172 13.92 13.42 26.46
C LYS A 172 12.64 14.01 27.10
N GLY A 173 11.62 13.17 27.29
CA GLY A 173 10.32 13.60 27.84
C GLY A 173 9.35 14.16 26.80
N GLU A 174 9.77 14.30 25.54
CA GLU A 174 8.94 14.77 24.45
C GLU A 174 8.37 13.60 23.65
N VAL A 175 7.15 13.78 23.16
CA VAL A 175 6.41 12.82 22.34
C VAL A 175 6.61 13.17 20.88
N ILE A 176 7.15 12.22 20.10
CA ILE A 176 7.36 12.36 18.66
C ILE A 176 6.37 11.43 17.95
N ARG A 177 5.35 11.99 17.29
CA ARG A 177 4.23 11.27 16.66
C ARG A 177 4.32 11.15 15.14
N GLU A 178 5.08 12.02 14.48
CA GLU A 178 5.13 12.13 13.02
C GLU A 178 6.44 11.54 12.44
N GLU A 179 6.54 11.53 11.11
CA GLU A 179 7.61 11.00 10.25
C GLU A 179 9.02 11.50 10.62
N TYR A 180 9.49 11.06 11.78
CA TYR A 180 10.82 11.39 12.26
C TYR A 180 11.83 10.56 11.48
N ILE A 181 12.68 11.25 10.72
CA ILE A 181 13.82 10.68 10.02
C ILE A 181 15.06 10.92 10.89
N PRO A 182 15.60 9.91 11.60
CA PRO A 182 16.82 10.08 12.37
C PRO A 182 18.01 10.43 11.45
N GLU A 183 18.65 11.57 11.71
CA GLU A 183 19.97 11.89 11.16
C GLU A 183 21.06 11.51 12.17
N ILE A 184 22.02 10.67 11.76
CA ILE A 184 23.12 10.21 12.61
C ILE A 184 24.45 10.81 12.15
N LYS A 185 25.16 11.47 13.07
CA LYS A 185 26.54 11.94 12.86
C LYS A 185 27.52 10.79 13.08
N THR A 186 28.36 10.51 12.08
CA THR A 186 29.21 9.30 12.02
C THR A 186 30.69 9.60 12.18
N GLY A 187 31.12 10.85 11.95
CA GLY A 187 32.53 11.25 11.91
C GLY A 187 33.32 10.67 10.73
N LEU A 188 32.65 9.95 9.83
CA LEU A 188 33.25 9.36 8.65
C LEU A 188 33.35 10.40 7.54
N LYS A 189 34.34 10.23 6.66
CA LYS A 189 34.50 11.07 5.47
C LYS A 189 33.52 10.62 4.38
N LEU A 190 32.23 10.85 4.63
CA LEU A 190 31.16 10.52 3.70
C LEU A 190 31.12 11.55 2.56
N LYS A 191 31.04 11.06 1.34
CA LYS A 191 30.79 11.90 0.16
C LYS A 191 29.29 12.17 0.08
N GLN A 192 28.89 13.42 0.15
CA GLN A 192 27.50 13.86 0.09
C GLN A 192 27.40 15.21 -0.61
N ASN A 193 26.41 15.38 -1.50
CA ASN A 193 26.03 16.65 -2.09
C ASN A 193 24.52 16.88 -1.86
N ILE A 194 24.08 18.14 -1.97
CA ILE A 194 22.66 18.49 -1.95
C ILE A 194 21.94 17.72 -3.06
N GLY A 195 20.86 17.02 -2.71
CA GLY A 195 20.06 16.22 -3.63
C GLY A 195 20.48 14.75 -3.75
N ASN A 196 21.61 14.35 -3.16
CA ASN A 196 22.06 12.96 -3.21
C ASN A 196 21.75 12.20 -1.92
N TYR A 197 21.35 10.94 -2.09
CA TYR A 197 20.83 10.12 -1.01
C TYR A 197 21.88 9.14 -0.47
N LEU A 198 22.19 9.28 0.83
CA LEU A 198 22.85 8.24 1.63
C LEU A 198 21.98 7.93 2.84
N PHE A 199 21.22 6.85 2.76
CA PHE A 199 20.37 6.40 3.85
C PHE A 199 20.25 4.88 3.87
N LEU A 200 19.78 4.38 4.99
CA LEU A 200 19.28 3.02 5.10
C LEU A 200 17.89 3.01 5.70
N ASP A 201 17.09 2.00 5.36
CA ASP A 201 15.82 1.76 6.02
C ASP A 201 16.03 0.61 7.02
N LEU A 202 15.68 0.84 8.29
CA LEU A 202 15.69 -0.15 9.37
C LEU A 202 14.25 -0.54 9.69
N GLN A 203 13.93 -1.82 9.54
CA GLN A 203 12.73 -2.43 10.09
C GLN A 203 13.02 -2.96 11.49
N PHE A 204 12.05 -2.84 12.40
CA PHE A 204 12.16 -3.30 13.78
C PHE A 204 10.78 -3.53 14.39
N ILE A 205 10.75 -4.25 15.51
CA ILE A 205 9.53 -4.49 16.27
C ILE A 205 9.57 -3.69 17.58
N ILE A 206 8.52 -2.90 17.83
CA ILE A 206 8.24 -2.27 19.12
C ILE A 206 7.37 -3.24 19.91
N ASN A 207 7.92 -3.86 20.96
CA ASN A 207 7.13 -4.78 21.78
C ASN A 207 6.13 -4.05 22.69
N LYS A 208 5.28 -4.83 23.35
CA LYS A 208 4.28 -4.34 24.33
C LYS A 208 4.87 -3.57 25.53
N LYS A 209 6.18 -3.64 25.76
CA LYS A 209 6.89 -2.86 26.80
C LYS A 209 7.50 -1.56 26.25
N GLY A 210 7.23 -1.23 24.98
CA GLY A 210 7.77 -0.03 24.35
C GLY A 210 9.26 -0.11 24.01
N LYS A 211 9.80 -1.32 23.85
CA LYS A 211 11.21 -1.56 23.51
C LYS A 211 11.33 -2.12 22.09
N ILE A 212 12.34 -1.64 21.37
CA ILE A 212 12.65 -2.12 20.02
C ILE A 212 13.49 -3.40 20.08
N HIS A 213 13.25 -4.32 19.16
CA HIS A 213 14.07 -5.51 18.89
C HIS A 213 13.99 -5.89 17.41
N ASP A 214 14.71 -6.95 17.02
CA ASP A 214 14.74 -7.49 15.66
C ASP A 214 15.04 -6.44 14.59
N LEU A 215 16.11 -5.67 14.81
CA LEU A 215 16.53 -4.62 13.88
C LEU A 215 17.19 -5.21 12.62
N GLU A 216 16.52 -5.04 11.49
CA GLU A 216 16.95 -5.50 10.17
C GLU A 216 17.10 -4.33 9.21
N VAL A 217 18.19 -4.33 8.43
CA VAL A 217 18.38 -3.36 7.35
C VAL A 217 17.67 -3.90 6.12
N THR A 218 16.60 -3.23 5.71
CA THR A 218 15.78 -3.66 4.57
C THR A 218 16.14 -2.95 3.28
N ASN A 219 16.79 -1.79 3.39
CA ASN A 219 17.21 -1.00 2.26
C ASN A 219 18.52 -0.28 2.53
N TRP A 220 19.36 -0.15 1.51
CA TRP A 220 20.59 0.62 1.52
C TRP A 220 20.64 1.43 0.23
N VAL A 221 20.62 2.75 0.37
CA VAL A 221 20.71 3.68 -0.76
C VAL A 221 21.97 4.48 -0.63
N ASN A 222 22.81 4.37 -1.64
CA ASN A 222 24.09 5.05 -1.73
C ASN A 222 24.39 5.44 -3.18
N GLU A 223 24.29 6.73 -3.47
CA GLU A 223 24.57 7.26 -4.81
C GLU A 223 26.07 7.53 -5.06
N TYR A 224 26.92 7.35 -4.03
CA TYR A 224 28.37 7.50 -4.13
C TYR A 224 29.09 6.20 -3.83
N PRO A 225 29.60 5.48 -4.85
CA PRO A 225 30.28 4.20 -4.65
C PRO A 225 31.44 4.27 -3.63
N GLU A 226 32.08 5.43 -3.45
CA GLU A 226 33.15 5.63 -2.47
C GLU A 226 32.70 5.44 -1.02
N ASN A 227 31.41 5.62 -0.72
CA ASN A 227 30.84 5.39 0.61
C ASN A 227 30.59 3.91 0.90
N GLU A 228 30.60 3.02 -0.10
CA GLU A 228 30.26 1.61 0.09
C GLU A 228 31.20 0.91 1.08
N LYS A 229 32.47 1.33 1.11
CA LYS A 229 33.46 0.87 2.09
C LYS A 229 33.04 1.09 3.55
N TYR A 230 32.14 2.05 3.80
CA TYR A 230 31.63 2.36 5.13
C TYR A 230 30.33 1.63 5.48
N ARG A 231 29.69 0.92 4.54
CA ARG A 231 28.36 0.33 4.72
C ARG A 231 28.22 -0.46 6.03
N LYS A 232 29.07 -1.48 6.25
CA LYS A 232 29.01 -2.30 7.48
C LYS A 232 29.17 -1.47 8.76
N GLN A 233 29.99 -0.42 8.71
CA GLN A 233 30.20 0.48 9.85
C GLN A 233 28.96 1.36 10.09
N LEU A 234 28.35 1.88 9.02
CA LEU A 234 27.14 2.69 9.08
C LEU A 234 25.93 1.87 9.56
N GLU A 235 25.78 0.64 9.08
CA GLU A 235 24.75 -0.29 9.56
C GLU A 235 24.91 -0.56 11.07
N LYS A 236 26.13 -0.80 11.54
CA LYS A 236 26.43 -0.98 12.96
C LYS A 236 26.10 0.28 13.77
N ILE A 237 26.57 1.45 13.34
CA ILE A 237 26.29 2.75 13.99
C ILE A 237 24.78 3.00 14.06
N ALA A 238 24.04 2.72 12.99
CA ALA A 238 22.60 2.88 12.94
C ALA A 238 21.90 2.00 13.98
N LYS A 239 22.19 0.69 13.99
CA LYS A 239 21.60 -0.26 14.95
C LYS A 239 21.91 0.12 16.40
N GLU A 240 23.17 0.45 16.71
CA GLU A 240 23.58 0.86 18.05
C GLU A 240 22.89 2.16 18.48
N THR A 241 22.79 3.13 17.58
CA THR A 241 22.11 4.40 17.85
C THR A 241 20.61 4.19 18.09
N MET A 242 19.96 3.32 17.31
CA MET A 242 18.56 2.97 17.51
C MET A 242 18.33 2.35 18.89
N LEU A 243 19.15 1.36 19.28
CA LEU A 243 19.04 0.69 20.57
C LEU A 243 19.34 1.63 21.76
N LYS A 244 20.21 2.62 21.59
CA LYS A 244 20.60 3.54 22.65
C LYS A 244 19.64 4.72 22.80
N ASN A 245 19.24 5.34 21.69
CA ASN A 245 18.59 6.65 21.68
C ASN A 245 17.10 6.58 21.31
N TYR A 246 16.65 5.47 20.73
CA TYR A 246 15.31 5.29 20.19
C TYR A 246 14.62 4.04 20.75
N ASN A 247 15.07 3.51 21.88
CA ASN A 247 14.54 2.29 22.49
C ASN A 247 13.54 2.59 23.62
N ASN A 248 12.77 3.67 23.49
CA ASN A 248 11.75 4.02 24.47
C ASN A 248 10.50 4.57 23.78
N TRP A 249 9.49 3.74 23.70
CA TRP A 249 8.24 4.02 23.00
C TRP A 249 7.07 3.87 23.94
N HIS A 250 6.01 4.64 23.68
CA HIS A 250 4.69 4.20 24.08
C HIS A 250 4.28 3.05 23.15
N PRO A 251 3.87 1.89 23.68
CA PRO A 251 3.46 0.76 22.85
C PRO A 251 2.22 1.09 22.02
N GLY A 252 2.04 0.36 20.92
CA GLY A 252 0.82 0.41 20.14
C GLY A 252 -0.34 -0.22 20.92
N ASN A 253 -1.57 0.15 20.55
CA ASN A 253 -2.78 -0.34 21.20
C ASN A 253 -3.83 -0.70 20.16
N TYR A 254 -4.49 -1.84 20.31
CA TYR A 254 -5.62 -2.23 19.47
C TYR A 254 -6.77 -2.77 20.32
N ASN A 255 -7.94 -2.12 20.22
CA ASN A 255 -9.13 -2.45 21.02
C ASN A 255 -8.84 -2.61 22.52
N GLY A 256 -8.02 -1.72 23.09
CA GLY A 256 -7.63 -1.73 24.50
C GLY A 256 -6.53 -2.73 24.88
N ASN A 257 -5.93 -3.41 23.90
CA ASN A 257 -4.84 -4.36 24.12
C ASN A 257 -3.52 -3.80 23.59
N LEU A 258 -2.49 -3.82 24.43
CA LEU A 258 -1.13 -3.52 24.00
C LEU A 258 -0.68 -4.54 22.95
N VAL A 259 -0.16 -4.04 21.84
CA VAL A 259 0.24 -4.84 20.68
C VAL A 259 1.70 -4.58 20.34
N SER A 260 2.39 -5.63 19.89
CA SER A 260 3.73 -5.50 19.34
C SER A 260 3.61 -5.01 17.90
N VAL A 261 4.35 -3.97 17.53
CA VAL A 261 4.19 -3.27 16.25
C VAL A 261 5.45 -3.36 15.43
N GLU A 262 5.32 -3.84 14.20
CA GLU A 262 6.36 -3.72 13.19
C GLU A 262 6.36 -2.31 12.63
N ASN A 263 7.53 -1.68 12.65
CA ASN A 263 7.75 -0.31 12.21
C ASN A 263 9.06 -0.23 11.41
N SER A 264 9.23 0.85 10.67
CA SER A 264 10.45 1.12 9.92
C SER A 264 10.86 2.58 10.01
N PHE A 265 12.15 2.84 10.15
CA PHE A 265 12.73 4.18 10.03
C PHE A 265 13.70 4.24 8.86
N ARG A 266 13.59 5.33 8.09
CA ARG A 266 14.68 5.79 7.24
C ARG A 266 15.70 6.54 8.08
N ILE A 267 16.96 6.14 8.02
CA ILE A 267 18.07 6.76 8.73
C ILE A 267 19.02 7.40 7.73
N THR A 268 19.24 8.69 7.88
CA THR A 268 20.24 9.44 7.11
C THR A 268 21.53 9.59 7.91
N PHE A 269 22.64 9.78 7.21
CA PHE A 269 23.96 9.91 7.83
C PHE A 269 24.57 11.28 7.53
N LYS A 270 25.41 11.76 8.45
CA LYS A 270 26.20 12.98 8.31
C LYS A 270 27.60 12.82 8.93
#